data_AF-A0A7C2U6R9-F1
#
_entry.id   AF-A0A7C2U6R9-F1
#
_cell.length_a   1.000
_cell.length_b   1.000
_cell.length_c   1.000
_cell.angle_alpha   90.00
_cell.angle_beta   90.00
_cell.angle_gamma   90.00
#
_symmetry.space_group_name_H-M   'P 1'
#
loop_
_entity.id
_entity.type
_entity.pdbx_description
1 polymer ?
#
loop_
_entity_poly.entity_id
_entity_poly.type
_entity_poly.pdbx_seq_one_letter_code
_entity_poly.pdbx_strand_id
1 'polypeptide(L)'
;MPTRMPTIDVDAAWAAFERRDHRWDGRVIGAVKTTGIYCKPSCPARRPKREHVEFFPDGEAARTAGYRACLRCKPDEVGRDRGAVARAVKLIEEAEEAPRLDELAAAVGYAPHHFQRLFTREMGVSPAAYARGVRAGRAQSNLHKDKSVTEAIYDSGYSAPSRFYADARDRMGMTPSAWRDGGRGETIRYAMLDTPLGRMLVAATSKGICRLTFDEDVEALKRRFPNADVVPADTAMASLISGVLQAIETPAAAPDLPIDVAGTAFQEAVWRELRKIPAGETRSYADIAAAIGDPKATRAVGTANGSNPVAILVPCHRVIRSDGTLGGYAGGLERKRKLLAAEGAGWKEQGSLDL
;
A
#
# COMPACT_ATOMS: atom_id res chain seq x y z
N MET A 1 17.92 18.28 -22.96
CA MET A 1 17.74 19.19 -21.81
C MET A 1 18.11 18.43 -20.54
N PRO A 2 18.92 19.00 -19.64
CA PRO A 2 19.43 18.24 -18.51
C PRO A 2 18.28 17.92 -17.56
N THR A 3 18.06 16.62 -17.35
CA THR A 3 17.08 16.07 -16.42
C THR A 3 17.35 16.67 -15.04
N ARG A 4 16.42 17.49 -14.52
CA ARG A 4 16.51 18.03 -13.15
C ARG A 4 16.70 16.85 -12.19
N MET A 5 17.88 16.75 -11.59
CA MET A 5 18.13 15.76 -10.54
C MET A 5 17.13 15.98 -9.42
N PRO A 6 16.47 14.92 -8.90
CA PRO A 6 15.53 15.06 -7.80
C PRO A 6 16.25 15.68 -6.60
N THR A 7 15.75 16.82 -6.12
CA THR A 7 16.27 17.48 -4.93
C THR A 7 15.98 16.61 -3.71
N ILE A 8 17.04 16.07 -3.11
CA ILE A 8 16.95 15.26 -1.90
C ILE A 8 16.65 16.19 -0.73
N ASP A 9 15.54 15.94 -0.04
CA ASP A 9 15.30 16.53 1.27
C ASP A 9 16.30 15.93 2.27
N VAL A 10 17.33 16.72 2.60
CA VAL A 10 18.45 16.32 3.46
C VAL A 10 17.98 16.06 4.89
N ASP A 11 16.98 16.77 5.38
CA ASP A 11 16.44 16.60 6.73
C ASP A 11 15.65 15.31 6.85
N ALA A 12 14.78 15.03 5.88
CA ALA A 12 14.03 13.79 5.83
C ALA A 12 14.96 12.58 5.60
N ALA A 13 15.96 12.71 4.74
CA ALA A 13 16.97 11.68 4.51
C ALA A 13 17.81 11.40 5.76
N TRP A 14 18.22 12.45 6.49
CA TRP A 14 18.93 12.31 7.76
C TRP A 14 18.08 11.59 8.79
N ALA A 15 16.84 12.02 9.00
CA ALA A 15 15.95 11.42 9.97
C ALA A 15 15.70 9.93 9.64
N ALA A 16 15.52 9.59 8.36
CA ALA A 16 15.41 8.19 7.93
C ALA A 16 16.69 7.38 8.17
N PHE A 17 17.85 7.97 7.88
CA PHE A 17 19.15 7.35 8.10
C PHE A 17 19.40 7.09 9.58
N GLU A 18 19.14 8.06 10.46
CA GLU A 18 19.30 7.96 11.91
C GLU A 18 18.44 6.81 12.48
N ARG A 19 17.16 6.76 12.10
CA ARG A 19 16.17 5.77 12.55
C ARG A 19 16.37 4.35 11.97
N ARG A 20 17.32 4.17 11.05
CA ARG A 20 17.50 2.93 10.27
C ARG A 20 16.27 2.53 9.45
N ASP A 21 15.58 3.51 8.86
CA ASP A 21 14.32 3.27 8.17
C ASP A 21 14.53 2.50 6.85
N HIS A 22 14.11 1.23 6.83
CA HIS A 22 14.16 0.36 5.66
C HIS A 22 13.30 0.84 4.48
N ARG A 23 12.29 1.69 4.73
CA ARG A 23 11.43 2.24 3.66
C ARG A 23 12.20 3.16 2.72
N TRP A 24 13.28 3.76 3.23
CA TRP A 24 14.17 4.67 2.50
C TRP A 24 15.33 3.96 1.81
N ASP A 25 15.51 2.65 2.03
CA ASP A 25 16.47 1.87 1.26
C ASP A 25 16.17 1.98 -0.24
N GLY A 26 17.21 2.25 -1.03
CA GLY A 26 17.11 2.46 -2.47
C GLY A 26 16.38 3.75 -2.90
N ARG A 27 16.02 4.66 -1.97
CA ARG A 27 15.53 6.03 -2.29
C ARG A 27 16.60 7.09 -2.11
N VAL A 28 17.47 6.83 -1.15
CA VAL A 28 18.58 7.70 -0.80
C VAL A 28 19.70 6.83 -0.26
N ILE A 29 20.92 7.30 -0.45
CA ILE A 29 22.13 6.69 0.03
C ILE A 29 22.84 7.68 0.94
N GLY A 30 23.20 7.26 2.15
CA GLY A 30 24.02 8.07 3.06
C GLY A 30 25.50 7.75 2.87
N ALA A 31 26.28 8.74 2.45
CA ALA A 31 27.73 8.66 2.30
C ALA A 31 28.43 9.31 3.49
N VAL A 32 29.39 8.59 4.07
CA VAL A 32 30.11 9.03 5.27
C VAL A 32 31.47 9.59 4.86
N LYS A 33 31.61 10.92 4.93
CA LYS A 33 32.78 11.69 4.51
C LYS A 33 34.08 11.15 5.10
N THR A 34 34.07 10.80 6.38
CA THR A 34 35.28 10.35 7.11
C THR A 34 35.75 8.95 6.74
N THR A 35 34.88 8.10 6.21
CA THR A 35 35.23 6.70 5.86
C THR A 35 35.25 6.44 4.36
N GLY A 36 34.73 7.37 3.54
CA GLY A 36 34.58 7.17 2.10
C GLY A 36 33.58 6.07 1.73
N ILE A 37 32.69 5.68 2.65
CA ILE A 37 31.73 4.59 2.44
C ILE A 37 30.31 5.13 2.37
N TYR A 38 29.56 4.68 1.37
CA TYR A 38 28.13 4.92 1.29
C TYR A 38 27.30 3.69 1.66
N CYS A 39 26.18 3.93 2.34
CA CYS A 39 25.33 2.91 2.94
C CYS A 39 23.86 3.21 2.67
N LYS A 40 23.04 2.16 2.68
CA LYS A 40 21.59 2.33 2.73
C LYS A 40 21.14 2.83 4.12
N PRO A 41 20.02 3.55 4.23
CA PRO A 41 19.45 4.01 5.49
C PRO A 41 19.33 2.91 6.55
N SER A 42 18.89 1.70 6.22
CA SER A 42 18.77 0.60 7.18
C SER A 42 20.09 -0.07 7.59
N CYS A 43 21.23 0.35 7.04
CA CYS A 43 22.52 -0.28 7.29
C CYS A 43 22.79 -0.45 8.80
N PRO A 44 23.19 -1.65 9.29
CA PRO A 44 23.43 -1.91 10.70
C PRO A 44 24.75 -1.33 11.24
N ALA A 45 25.53 -0.63 10.40
CA ALA A 45 26.77 0.04 10.83
C ALA A 45 26.51 1.09 11.91
N ARG A 46 27.53 1.42 12.71
CA ARG A 46 27.45 2.49 13.70
C ARG A 46 27.12 3.81 13.01
N ARG A 47 26.20 4.60 13.58
CA ARG A 47 25.81 5.88 12.99
C ARG A 47 26.93 6.91 13.16
N PRO A 48 27.44 7.51 12.07
CA PRO A 48 28.32 8.68 12.15
C PRO A 48 27.53 9.91 12.62
N LYS A 49 28.24 10.98 12.98
CA LYS A 49 27.62 12.28 13.27
C LYS A 49 27.02 12.89 11.99
N ARG A 50 25.98 13.69 12.15
CA ARG A 50 25.26 14.36 11.05
C ARG A 50 26.17 15.15 10.12
N GLU A 51 27.08 15.92 10.70
CA GLU A 51 28.07 16.75 9.97
C GLU A 51 28.98 15.94 9.02
N HIS A 52 29.14 14.63 9.27
CA HIS A 52 29.98 13.74 8.47
C HIS A 52 29.20 12.93 7.42
N VAL A 53 27.92 13.21 7.22
CA VAL A 53 27.08 12.49 6.25
C VAL A 53 26.54 13.43 5.20
N GLU A 54 26.59 12.98 3.96
CA GLU A 54 25.87 13.58 2.85
C GLU A 54 25.02 12.53 2.14
N PHE A 55 24.05 12.98 1.37
CA PHE A 55 23.05 12.10 0.77
C PHE A 55 23.07 12.17 -0.75
N PHE A 56 22.98 10.99 -1.37
CA PHE A 56 22.95 10.81 -2.81
C PHE A 56 21.66 10.08 -3.23
N PRO A 57 21.16 10.29 -4.46
CA PRO A 57 19.92 9.67 -4.93
C PRO A 57 20.09 8.16 -5.09
N ASP A 58 21.28 7.72 -5.47
CA ASP A 58 21.63 6.32 -5.70
C ASP A 58 23.14 6.10 -5.47
N GLY A 59 23.57 4.84 -5.60
CA GLY A 59 24.97 4.46 -5.48
C GLY A 59 25.84 4.92 -6.66
N GLU A 60 25.26 5.22 -7.81
CA GLU A 60 26.01 5.72 -8.97
C GLU A 60 26.47 7.15 -8.73
N ALA A 61 25.57 8.02 -8.29
CA ALA A 61 25.89 9.39 -7.88
C ALA A 61 26.92 9.42 -6.74
N ALA A 62 26.81 8.52 -5.76
CA ALA A 62 27.78 8.41 -4.67
C ALA A 62 29.18 7.98 -5.17
N ARG A 63 29.26 7.05 -6.14
CA ARG A 63 30.54 6.64 -6.74
C ARG A 63 31.19 7.74 -7.56
N THR A 64 30.41 8.48 -8.33
CA THR A 64 30.89 9.65 -9.09
C THR A 64 31.48 10.70 -8.15
N ALA A 65 30.94 10.83 -6.94
CA ALA A 65 31.47 11.67 -5.88
C ALA A 65 32.65 11.06 -5.08
N GLY A 66 33.16 9.88 -5.47
CA GLY A 66 34.35 9.25 -4.89
C GLY A 66 34.10 8.28 -3.74
N TYR A 67 32.85 7.92 -3.45
CA TYR A 67 32.51 6.99 -2.36
C TYR A 67 32.46 5.53 -2.84
N ARG A 68 32.80 4.58 -1.95
CA ARG A 68 32.64 3.14 -2.21
C ARG A 68 31.42 2.55 -1.52
N ALA A 69 30.84 1.51 -2.13
CA ALA A 69 29.69 0.80 -1.56
C ALA A 69 30.06 0.09 -0.25
N CYS A 70 29.17 0.17 0.73
CA CYS A 70 29.30 -0.59 1.97
C CYS A 70 29.18 -2.10 1.71
N LEU A 71 30.24 -2.84 2.04
CA LEU A 71 30.28 -4.30 1.90
C LEU A 71 29.33 -5.03 2.86
N ARG A 72 28.92 -4.38 3.96
CA ARG A 72 28.03 -4.98 4.96
C ARG A 72 26.56 -4.91 4.57
N CYS A 73 26.11 -3.77 4.05
CA CYS A 73 24.70 -3.55 3.72
C CYS A 73 24.39 -3.65 2.22
N LYS A 74 25.44 -3.75 1.38
CA LYS A 74 25.38 -3.91 -0.08
C LYS A 74 24.31 -3.02 -0.72
N PRO A 75 24.44 -1.69 -0.58
CA PRO A 75 23.38 -0.74 -0.93
C PRO A 75 22.95 -0.80 -2.40
N ASP A 76 23.87 -1.14 -3.30
CA ASP A 76 23.62 -1.22 -4.74
C ASP A 76 22.65 -2.35 -5.11
N GLU A 77 22.64 -3.45 -4.35
CA GLU A 77 21.73 -4.57 -4.60
C GLU A 77 20.27 -4.16 -4.36
N VAL A 78 20.00 -3.33 -3.34
CA VAL A 78 18.64 -2.91 -2.98
C VAL A 78 18.06 -1.86 -3.93
N GLY A 79 18.89 -0.92 -4.39
CA GLY A 79 18.47 0.06 -5.41
C GLY A 79 18.16 -0.59 -6.75
N ARG A 80 19.02 -1.54 -7.18
CA ARG A 80 18.83 -2.34 -8.39
C ARG A 80 17.56 -3.19 -8.31
N ASP A 81 17.30 -3.82 -7.16
CA ASP A 81 16.13 -4.64 -6.90
C ASP A 81 14.81 -3.87 -7.09
N ARG A 82 14.68 -2.66 -6.50
CA ARG A 82 13.48 -1.83 -6.64
C ARG A 82 13.29 -1.32 -8.07
N GLY A 83 14.37 -0.85 -8.70
CA GLY A 83 14.33 -0.37 -10.08
C GLY A 83 13.90 -1.47 -11.06
N ALA A 84 14.39 -2.70 -10.85
CA ALA A 84 14.00 -3.88 -11.60
C ALA A 84 12.50 -4.18 -11.46
N VAL A 85 11.97 -4.21 -10.23
CA VAL A 85 10.54 -4.47 -10.01
C VAL A 85 9.66 -3.40 -10.64
N ALA A 86 9.99 -2.11 -10.48
CA ALA A 86 9.24 -1.01 -11.07
C ALA A 86 9.22 -1.07 -12.61
N ARG A 87 10.36 -1.38 -13.23
CA ARG A 87 10.47 -1.54 -14.69
C ARG A 87 9.65 -2.73 -15.19
N ALA A 88 9.68 -3.86 -14.47
CA ALA A 88 8.89 -5.03 -14.84
C ALA A 88 7.38 -4.81 -14.68
N VAL A 89 6.94 -4.09 -13.65
CA VAL A 89 5.55 -3.67 -13.49
C VAL A 89 5.09 -2.89 -14.73
N LYS A 90 5.87 -1.89 -15.15
CA LYS A 90 5.58 -1.11 -16.36
C LYS A 90 5.48 -1.98 -17.60
N LEU A 91 6.42 -2.92 -17.80
CA LEU A 91 6.39 -3.85 -18.93
C LEU A 91 5.12 -4.71 -18.93
N ILE A 92 4.67 -5.19 -17.78
CA ILE A 92 3.43 -5.97 -17.65
C ILE A 92 2.20 -5.09 -17.93
N GLU A 93 2.20 -3.85 -17.45
CA GLU A 93 1.10 -2.88 -17.62
C GLU A 93 0.98 -2.31 -19.04
N GLU A 94 2.03 -2.35 -19.85
CA GLU A 94 2.05 -1.87 -21.24
C GLU A 94 1.87 -3.00 -22.26
N ALA A 95 2.27 -4.24 -21.95
CA ALA A 95 2.20 -5.35 -22.89
C ALA A 95 0.74 -5.81 -23.14
N GLU A 96 0.36 -6.03 -24.40
CA GLU A 96 -0.97 -6.56 -24.78
C GLU A 96 -1.17 -8.00 -24.26
N GLU A 97 -0.14 -8.83 -24.41
CA GLU A 97 -0.06 -10.18 -23.85
C GLU A 97 0.90 -10.22 -22.65
N ALA A 98 0.61 -11.09 -21.68
CA ALA A 98 1.41 -11.19 -20.46
C ALA A 98 2.83 -11.68 -20.79
N PRO A 99 3.89 -10.87 -20.56
CA PRO A 99 5.25 -11.29 -20.84
C PRO A 99 5.65 -12.46 -19.95
N ARG A 100 6.46 -13.37 -20.49
CA ARG A 100 6.92 -14.52 -19.74
C ARG A 100 7.95 -14.11 -18.68
N LEU A 101 8.12 -14.93 -17.65
CA LEU A 101 9.04 -14.64 -16.54
C LEU A 101 10.49 -14.45 -17.01
N ASP A 102 10.92 -15.25 -17.99
CA ASP A 102 12.25 -15.18 -18.61
C ASP A 102 12.46 -13.85 -19.35
N GLU A 103 11.46 -13.38 -20.08
CA GLU A 103 11.49 -12.08 -20.78
C GLU A 103 11.56 -10.91 -19.79
N LEU A 104 10.73 -10.94 -18.74
CA LEU A 104 10.74 -9.92 -17.69
C LEU A 104 12.10 -9.88 -16.97
N ALA A 105 12.61 -11.05 -16.60
CA ALA A 105 13.89 -11.15 -15.88
C ALA A 105 15.06 -10.69 -16.75
N ALA A 106 15.08 -11.05 -18.04
CA ALA A 106 16.06 -10.56 -18.99
C ALA A 106 16.01 -9.03 -19.14
N ALA A 107 14.80 -8.46 -19.27
CA ALA A 107 14.60 -7.03 -19.42
C ALA A 107 15.10 -6.21 -18.21
N VAL A 108 15.18 -6.81 -17.03
CA VAL A 108 15.67 -6.14 -15.81
C VAL A 108 17.06 -6.62 -15.37
N GLY A 109 17.70 -7.51 -16.13
CA GLY A 109 19.05 -8.01 -15.87
C GLY A 109 19.16 -8.95 -14.66
N TYR A 110 18.18 -9.84 -14.46
CA TYR A 110 18.16 -10.87 -13.43
C TYR A 110 17.93 -12.27 -14.03
N ALA A 111 18.37 -13.30 -13.31
CA ALA A 111 17.96 -14.67 -13.63
C ALA A 111 16.47 -14.89 -13.29
N PRO A 112 15.70 -15.69 -14.05
CA PRO A 112 14.25 -15.83 -13.88
C PRO A 112 13.80 -16.20 -12.46
N HIS A 113 14.42 -17.23 -11.87
CA HIS A 113 14.11 -17.67 -10.50
C HIS A 113 14.50 -16.63 -9.43
N HIS A 114 15.56 -15.86 -9.67
CA HIS A 114 15.94 -14.77 -8.77
C HIS A 114 14.93 -13.63 -8.86
N PHE A 115 14.57 -13.23 -10.08
CA PHE A 115 13.61 -12.17 -10.33
C PHE A 115 12.21 -12.50 -9.79
N GLN A 116 11.74 -13.74 -9.93
CA GLN A 116 10.46 -14.16 -9.37
C GLN A 116 10.41 -13.97 -7.85
N ARG A 117 11.46 -14.38 -7.13
CA ARG A 117 11.54 -14.22 -5.67
C ARG A 117 11.62 -12.75 -5.28
N LEU A 118 12.42 -11.96 -6.00
CA LEU A 118 12.52 -10.51 -5.82
C LEU A 118 11.18 -9.82 -6.02
N PHE A 119 10.53 -10.03 -7.17
CA PHE A 119 9.24 -9.43 -7.50
C PHE A 119 8.15 -9.83 -6.50
N THR A 120 8.10 -11.11 -6.12
CA THR A 120 7.12 -11.58 -5.12
C THR A 120 7.37 -10.97 -3.74
N ARG A 121 8.64 -10.79 -3.35
CA ARG A 121 9.01 -10.13 -2.09
C ARG A 121 8.55 -8.66 -2.05
N GLU A 122 8.71 -7.94 -3.16
CA GLU A 122 8.37 -6.51 -3.25
C GLU A 122 6.88 -6.26 -3.51
N MET A 123 6.26 -7.00 -4.43
CA MET A 123 4.87 -6.80 -4.87
C MET A 123 3.85 -7.63 -4.09
N GLY A 124 4.30 -8.60 -3.30
CA GLY A 124 3.44 -9.52 -2.54
C GLY A 124 2.78 -10.62 -3.40
N VAL A 125 2.92 -10.56 -4.73
CA VAL A 125 2.38 -11.54 -5.69
C VAL A 125 3.42 -11.85 -6.76
N SER A 126 3.33 -13.01 -7.41
CA SER A 126 4.24 -13.37 -8.50
C SER A 126 4.03 -12.51 -9.75
N PRO A 127 5.04 -12.35 -10.64
CA PRO A 127 4.87 -11.64 -11.91
C PRO A 127 3.68 -12.13 -12.74
N ALA A 128 3.48 -13.44 -12.81
CA ALA A 128 2.36 -14.06 -13.54
C ALA A 128 1.01 -13.75 -12.88
N ALA A 129 0.93 -13.75 -11.55
CA ALA A 129 -0.30 -13.37 -10.84
C ALA A 129 -0.63 -11.89 -11.05
N TYR A 130 0.39 -11.02 -11.01
CA TYR A 130 0.25 -9.59 -11.29
C TYR A 130 -0.23 -9.34 -12.73
N ALA A 131 0.38 -9.98 -13.73
CA ALA A 131 -0.02 -9.86 -15.13
C ALA A 131 -1.45 -10.36 -15.39
N ARG A 132 -1.87 -11.46 -14.76
CA ARG A 132 -3.27 -11.93 -14.81
C ARG A 132 -4.24 -10.89 -14.25
N GLY A 133 -3.90 -10.22 -13.15
CA GLY A 133 -4.70 -9.15 -12.57
C GLY A 133 -4.85 -7.93 -13.49
N VAL A 134 -3.74 -7.49 -14.11
CA VAL A 134 -3.75 -6.41 -15.10
C VAL A 134 -4.65 -6.76 -16.29
N ARG A 135 -4.50 -7.97 -16.84
CA ARG A 135 -5.32 -8.44 -17.98
C ARG A 135 -6.80 -8.54 -17.63
N ALA A 136 -7.14 -9.10 -16.47
CA ALA A 136 -8.53 -9.17 -16.01
C ALA A 136 -9.16 -7.76 -15.90
N GLY A 137 -8.40 -6.78 -15.40
CA GLY A 137 -8.82 -5.38 -15.35
C GLY A 137 -9.04 -4.76 -16.74
N ARG A 138 -8.20 -5.09 -17.73
CA ARG A 138 -8.36 -4.61 -19.12
C ARG A 138 -9.53 -5.26 -19.85
N ALA A 139 -9.69 -6.58 -19.72
CA ALA A 139 -10.81 -7.31 -20.31
C ALA A 139 -12.14 -6.72 -19.83
N GLN A 140 -12.18 -6.35 -18.55
CA GLN A 140 -13.33 -5.67 -17.99
C GLN A 140 -13.55 -4.24 -18.49
N SER A 141 -12.50 -3.43 -18.66
CA SER A 141 -12.66 -2.10 -19.25
C SER A 141 -13.12 -2.14 -20.71
N ASN A 142 -12.77 -3.21 -21.43
CA ASN A 142 -13.22 -3.42 -22.81
C ASN A 142 -14.64 -3.98 -22.88
N LEU A 143 -15.04 -4.85 -21.95
CA LEU A 143 -16.42 -5.33 -21.79
C LEU A 143 -17.42 -4.21 -21.45
N HIS A 144 -16.96 -3.11 -20.85
CA HIS A 144 -17.78 -1.91 -20.63
C HIS A 144 -17.89 -1.00 -21.86
N LYS A 145 -17.07 -1.20 -22.91
CA LYS A 145 -17.08 -0.39 -24.13
C LYS A 145 -17.89 -1.00 -25.26
N ASP A 146 -17.91 -2.33 -25.42
CA ASP A 146 -18.63 -2.97 -26.52
C ASP A 146 -19.57 -4.07 -26.05
N LYS A 147 -20.82 -3.95 -26.48
CA LYS A 147 -21.92 -4.90 -26.24
C LYS A 147 -21.58 -6.27 -26.83
N SER A 148 -21.39 -7.28 -26.00
CA SER A 148 -22.38 -8.35 -25.77
C SER A 148 -21.82 -9.35 -24.75
N VAL A 149 -22.59 -9.58 -23.69
CA VAL A 149 -22.20 -10.33 -22.48
C VAL A 149 -22.25 -11.85 -22.69
N THR A 150 -22.53 -12.33 -23.91
CA THR A 150 -22.90 -13.73 -24.12
C THR A 150 -21.74 -14.62 -24.56
N GLU A 151 -20.71 -14.07 -25.21
CA GLU A 151 -19.61 -14.87 -25.79
C GLU A 151 -18.40 -15.04 -24.84
N ALA A 152 -18.17 -14.09 -23.92
CA ALA A 152 -17.04 -14.15 -22.98
C ALA A 152 -17.23 -15.14 -21.80
N ILE A 153 -18.44 -15.70 -21.64
CA ILE A 153 -18.79 -16.62 -20.55
C ILE A 153 -18.27 -18.04 -20.81
N TYR A 154 -18.08 -18.43 -22.08
CA TYR A 154 -17.70 -19.81 -22.41
C TYR A 154 -16.19 -20.11 -22.31
N ASP A 155 -15.32 -19.10 -22.39
CA ASP A 155 -13.87 -19.32 -22.55
C ASP A 155 -13.03 -19.20 -21.26
N SER A 156 -13.69 -19.10 -20.09
CA SER A 156 -12.99 -18.91 -18.81
C SER A 156 -13.13 -20.07 -17.82
N GLY A 157 -13.59 -21.25 -18.26
CA GLY A 157 -13.49 -22.48 -17.45
C GLY A 157 -14.32 -22.49 -16.17
N TYR A 158 -15.35 -21.65 -16.06
CA TYR A 158 -16.30 -21.64 -14.94
C TYR A 158 -17.62 -22.28 -15.35
N SER A 159 -17.88 -23.47 -14.83
CA SER A 159 -19.09 -24.25 -15.08
C SER A 159 -20.29 -23.73 -14.28
N ALA A 160 -20.82 -22.54 -14.61
CA ALA A 160 -22.24 -22.16 -14.54
C ALA A 160 -22.45 -20.62 -14.51
N PRO A 161 -23.42 -20.08 -15.26
CA PRO A 161 -23.72 -18.63 -15.34
C PRO A 161 -24.26 -17.98 -14.05
N SER A 162 -24.67 -18.75 -13.05
CA SER A 162 -25.41 -18.24 -11.88
C SER A 162 -24.54 -17.63 -10.78
N ARG A 163 -23.22 -17.86 -10.78
CA ARG A 163 -22.29 -17.29 -9.78
C ARG A 163 -21.61 -16.00 -10.22
N PHE A 164 -21.57 -15.70 -11.52
CA PHE A 164 -20.93 -14.50 -12.06
C PHE A 164 -21.70 -13.21 -11.75
N TYR A 165 -23.04 -13.28 -11.76
CA TYR A 165 -23.88 -12.13 -11.41
C TYR A 165 -23.94 -11.83 -9.90
N ALA A 166 -23.43 -12.73 -9.04
CA ALA A 166 -23.32 -12.49 -7.61
C ALA A 166 -22.13 -11.58 -7.27
N ASP A 167 -20.97 -11.78 -7.90
CA ASP A 167 -19.73 -11.03 -7.59
C ASP A 167 -19.62 -9.66 -8.30
N ALA A 168 -20.40 -9.43 -9.36
CA ALA A 168 -20.37 -8.15 -10.10
C ALA A 168 -21.10 -7.01 -9.36
N ARG A 169 -22.03 -7.34 -8.45
CA ARG A 169 -22.71 -6.35 -7.60
C ARG A 169 -21.86 -5.89 -6.40
N ASP A 170 -20.77 -6.60 -6.08
CA ASP A 170 -19.95 -6.44 -4.87
C ASP A 170 -18.65 -5.65 -5.07
N ARG A 171 -18.60 -4.77 -6.07
CA ARG A 171 -17.44 -3.89 -6.30
C ARG A 171 -17.49 -2.67 -5.39
N MET A 172 -16.49 -2.56 -4.52
CA MET A 172 -16.26 -1.37 -3.69
C MET A 172 -15.68 -0.25 -4.56
N GLY A 173 -16.53 0.59 -5.15
CA GLY A 173 -16.13 1.91 -5.64
C GLY A 173 -15.58 1.99 -7.08
N MET A 174 -14.82 3.06 -7.30
CA MET A 174 -14.45 3.72 -8.54
C MET A 174 -13.90 2.78 -9.60
N THR A 175 -14.11 3.15 -10.86
CA THR A 175 -13.43 2.50 -11.98
C THR A 175 -11.91 2.68 -11.83
N PRO A 176 -11.10 1.61 -11.92
CA PRO A 176 -9.64 1.66 -11.75
C PRO A 176 -8.90 2.70 -12.60
N SER A 177 -9.52 3.19 -13.68
CA SER A 177 -8.99 4.24 -14.56
C SER A 177 -8.86 5.61 -13.88
N ALA A 178 -9.82 6.04 -13.05
CA ALA A 178 -9.79 7.34 -12.38
C ALA A 178 -8.71 7.39 -11.27
N TRP A 179 -8.51 6.26 -10.59
CA TRP A 179 -7.45 6.11 -9.58
C TRP A 179 -6.04 6.14 -10.18
N ARG A 180 -5.84 5.59 -11.38
CA ARG A 180 -4.51 5.56 -12.04
C ARG A 180 -4.12 6.89 -12.70
N ASP A 181 -5.09 7.69 -13.13
CA ASP A 181 -4.84 9.01 -13.74
C ASP A 181 -4.95 10.16 -12.73
N GLY A 182 -4.60 9.90 -11.47
CA GLY A 182 -4.52 10.93 -10.43
C GLY A 182 -5.85 11.62 -10.10
N GLY A 183 -7.00 10.95 -10.32
CA GLY A 183 -8.33 11.47 -10.05
C GLY A 183 -8.88 12.42 -11.12
N ARG A 184 -8.37 12.35 -12.37
CA ARG A 184 -8.86 13.19 -13.47
C ARG A 184 -10.38 13.10 -13.61
N GLY A 185 -11.03 14.26 -13.58
CA GLY A 185 -12.48 14.39 -13.77
C GLY A 185 -13.30 14.11 -12.50
N GLU A 186 -12.64 13.87 -11.36
CA GLU A 186 -13.29 13.66 -10.09
C GLU A 186 -13.16 14.89 -9.18
N THR A 187 -14.23 15.21 -8.46
CA THR A 187 -14.20 16.18 -7.36
C THR A 187 -14.05 15.43 -6.04
N ILE A 188 -12.99 15.72 -5.30
CA ILE A 188 -12.71 15.13 -3.99
C ILE A 188 -12.96 16.18 -2.92
N ARG A 189 -14.02 15.99 -2.14
CA ARG A 189 -14.32 16.81 -0.97
C ARG A 189 -13.53 16.32 0.23
N TYR A 190 -12.96 17.24 1.01
CA TYR A 190 -12.20 16.85 2.21
C TYR A 190 -12.54 17.67 3.45
N ALA A 191 -12.42 17.04 4.61
CA ALA A 191 -12.48 17.67 5.92
C ALA A 191 -11.35 17.16 6.82
N MET A 192 -10.84 18.04 7.67
CA MET A 192 -9.99 17.65 8.80
C MET A 192 -10.88 17.55 10.04
N LEU A 193 -10.91 16.38 10.67
CA LEU A 193 -11.69 16.12 11.87
C LEU A 193 -10.76 15.98 13.08
N ASP A 194 -11.13 16.61 14.18
CA ASP A 194 -10.54 16.33 15.49
C ASP A 194 -11.32 15.17 16.12
N THR A 195 -10.61 14.10 16.47
CA THR A 195 -11.22 12.86 16.98
C THR A 195 -10.53 12.42 18.26
N PRO A 196 -11.13 11.53 19.07
CA PRO A 196 -10.46 10.93 20.24
C PRO A 196 -9.15 10.19 19.90
N LEU A 197 -8.93 9.85 18.62
CA LEU A 197 -7.73 9.17 18.11
C LEU A 197 -6.70 10.16 17.53
N GLY A 198 -6.95 11.47 17.64
CA GLY A 198 -6.18 12.54 17.04
C GLY A 198 -6.80 13.07 15.74
N ARG A 199 -6.09 13.96 15.08
CA ARG A 199 -6.55 14.60 13.85
C ARG A 199 -6.60 13.61 12.69
N MET A 200 -7.70 13.59 11.95
CA MET A 200 -7.93 12.70 10.81
C MET A 200 -8.35 13.49 9.57
N LEU A 201 -7.86 13.07 8.42
CA LEU A 201 -8.37 13.51 7.12
C LEU A 201 -9.49 12.57 6.70
N VAL A 202 -10.62 13.14 6.29
CA VAL A 202 -11.68 12.43 5.55
C VAL A 202 -11.77 13.04 4.17
N ALA A 203 -11.74 12.21 3.13
CA ALA A 203 -11.97 12.64 1.76
C ALA A 203 -12.94 11.71 1.04
N ALA A 204 -13.86 12.30 0.27
CA ALA A 204 -14.91 11.58 -0.43
C ALA A 204 -15.11 12.10 -1.85
N THR A 205 -15.43 11.19 -2.75
CA THR A 205 -15.87 11.47 -4.12
C THR A 205 -17.40 11.47 -4.16
N SER A 206 -17.99 11.55 -5.35
CA SER A 206 -19.43 11.35 -5.55
C SER A 206 -19.91 9.93 -5.19
N LYS A 207 -19.00 8.94 -5.12
CA LYS A 207 -19.34 7.53 -4.91
C LYS A 207 -19.17 7.08 -3.47
N GLY A 208 -18.35 7.76 -2.68
CA GLY A 208 -18.10 7.40 -1.29
C GLY A 208 -16.77 7.92 -0.75
N ILE A 209 -16.41 7.46 0.44
CA ILE A 209 -15.18 7.83 1.14
C ILE A 209 -13.99 7.14 0.45
N CYS A 210 -13.11 7.94 -0.13
CA CYS A 210 -11.91 7.47 -0.82
C CYS A 210 -10.66 7.50 0.07
N ARG A 211 -10.66 8.35 1.12
CA ARG A 211 -9.60 8.42 2.12
C ARG A 211 -10.16 8.67 3.51
N LEU A 212 -9.62 7.93 4.47
CA LEU A 212 -9.81 8.16 5.90
C LEU A 212 -8.50 7.80 6.59
N THR A 213 -7.67 8.78 6.90
CA THR A 213 -6.28 8.56 7.33
C THR A 213 -5.89 9.45 8.50
N PHE A 214 -4.97 8.92 9.31
CA PHE A 214 -4.26 9.69 10.32
C PHE A 214 -3.06 10.38 9.68
N ASP A 215 -2.65 11.51 10.25
CA ASP A 215 -1.37 12.16 9.97
C ASP A 215 -1.16 12.51 8.47
N GLU A 216 -2.26 12.69 7.72
CA GLU A 216 -2.28 13.14 6.32
C GLU A 216 -2.99 14.50 6.25
N ASP A 217 -2.41 15.44 5.50
CA ASP A 217 -2.98 16.76 5.27
C ASP A 217 -3.54 16.89 3.83
N VAL A 218 -4.17 18.03 3.56
CA VAL A 218 -4.70 18.33 2.22
C VAL A 218 -3.62 18.30 1.14
N GLU A 219 -2.38 18.67 1.47
CA GLU A 219 -1.29 18.70 0.49
C GLU A 219 -0.85 17.27 0.12
N ALA A 220 -0.84 16.35 1.06
CA ALA A 220 -0.65 14.92 0.79
C ALA A 220 -1.79 14.34 -0.07
N LEU A 221 -3.03 14.76 0.19
CA LEU A 221 -4.19 14.39 -0.62
C LEU A 221 -4.05 14.89 -2.08
N LYS A 222 -3.69 16.17 -2.27
CA LYS A 222 -3.45 16.75 -3.60
C LYS A 222 -2.29 16.06 -4.34
N ARG A 223 -1.21 15.71 -3.63
CA ARG A 223 -0.11 14.93 -4.23
C ARG A 223 -0.56 13.53 -4.66
N ARG A 224 -1.53 12.94 -3.95
CA ARG A 224 -2.09 11.63 -4.31
C ARG A 224 -3.04 11.70 -5.50
N PHE A 225 -3.83 12.75 -5.58
CA PHE A 225 -4.81 12.99 -6.63
C PHE A 225 -4.50 14.31 -7.38
N PRO A 226 -3.36 14.38 -8.11
CA PRO A 226 -2.88 15.62 -8.73
C PRO A 226 -3.79 16.15 -9.85
N ASN A 227 -4.70 15.33 -10.37
CA ASN A 227 -5.61 15.68 -11.46
C ASN A 227 -7.07 15.79 -10.99
N ALA A 228 -7.35 15.59 -9.69
CA ALA A 228 -8.68 15.79 -9.12
C ALA A 228 -8.91 17.24 -8.72
N ASP A 229 -10.18 17.65 -8.71
CA ASP A 229 -10.59 18.90 -8.09
C ASP A 229 -10.77 18.68 -6.58
N VAL A 230 -9.76 19.06 -5.79
CA VAL A 230 -9.76 18.87 -4.32
C VAL A 230 -10.32 20.10 -3.64
N VAL A 231 -11.52 19.97 -3.07
CA VAL A 231 -12.29 21.08 -2.49
C VAL A 231 -12.64 20.82 -1.01
N PRO A 232 -12.79 21.86 -0.18
CA PRO A 232 -13.29 21.69 1.18
C PRO A 232 -14.67 21.03 1.22
N ALA A 233 -14.97 20.33 2.31
CA ALA A 233 -16.28 19.73 2.54
C ALA A 233 -17.41 20.78 2.50
N ASP A 234 -18.53 20.37 1.91
CA ASP A 234 -19.78 21.11 1.89
C ASP A 234 -20.86 20.35 2.68
N THR A 235 -22.08 20.86 2.66
CA THR A 235 -23.22 20.23 3.33
C THR A 235 -23.53 18.82 2.83
N ALA A 236 -23.14 18.46 1.60
CA ALA A 236 -23.34 17.12 1.05
C ALA A 236 -22.44 16.07 1.73
N MET A 237 -21.33 16.47 2.37
CA MET A 237 -20.42 15.57 3.08
C MET A 237 -20.78 15.40 4.57
N ALA A 238 -21.74 16.16 5.10
CA ALA A 238 -22.08 16.16 6.52
C ALA A 238 -22.52 14.79 7.06
N SER A 239 -23.30 14.03 6.28
CA SER A 239 -23.74 12.69 6.66
C SER A 239 -22.58 11.68 6.72
N LEU A 240 -21.65 11.75 5.76
CA LEU A 240 -20.45 10.93 5.75
C LEU A 240 -19.55 11.24 6.95
N ILE A 241 -19.34 12.52 7.26
CA ILE A 241 -18.55 12.95 8.42
C ILE A 241 -19.17 12.44 9.72
N SER A 242 -20.49 12.61 9.87
CA SER A 242 -21.23 12.11 11.05
C SER A 242 -21.07 10.59 11.21
N GLY A 243 -21.24 9.84 10.11
CA GLY A 243 -21.05 8.39 10.15
C GLY A 243 -19.61 7.97 10.47
N VAL A 244 -18.60 8.71 10.00
CA VAL A 244 -17.19 8.45 10.33
C VAL A 244 -16.93 8.68 11.82
N LEU A 245 -17.45 9.76 12.39
CA LEU A 245 -17.36 10.03 13.83
C LEU A 245 -18.06 8.93 14.64
N GLN A 246 -19.24 8.50 14.21
CA GLN A 246 -19.94 7.37 14.82
C GLN A 246 -19.14 6.06 14.73
N ALA A 247 -18.45 5.81 13.62
CA ALA A 247 -17.59 4.64 13.46
C ALA A 247 -16.34 4.67 14.37
N ILE A 248 -15.90 5.86 14.79
CA ILE A 248 -14.80 6.04 15.75
C ILE A 248 -15.28 5.86 17.18
N GLU A 249 -16.40 6.50 17.52
CA GLU A 249 -16.90 6.58 18.90
C GLU A 249 -17.68 5.34 19.32
N THR A 250 -18.49 4.79 18.42
CA THR A 250 -19.37 3.64 18.66
C THR A 250 -19.22 2.60 17.54
N PRO A 251 -18.06 1.92 17.40
CA PRO A 251 -17.77 1.07 16.24
C PRO A 251 -18.77 -0.08 16.01
N ALA A 252 -19.39 -0.58 17.08
CA ALA A 252 -20.41 -1.64 16.98
C ALA A 252 -21.74 -1.15 16.38
N ALA A 253 -22.01 0.15 16.43
CA ALA A 253 -23.20 0.80 15.85
C ALA A 253 -22.84 1.64 14.61
N ALA A 254 -21.65 1.43 14.04
CA ALA A 254 -21.19 2.17 12.88
C ALA A 254 -22.10 1.92 11.67
N PRO A 255 -22.55 2.96 10.95
CA PRO A 255 -23.31 2.78 9.73
C PRO A 255 -22.44 2.18 8.63
N ASP A 256 -23.03 1.43 7.71
CA ASP A 256 -22.33 1.00 6.50
C ASP A 256 -22.16 2.21 5.57
N LEU A 257 -20.96 2.79 5.59
CA LEU A 257 -20.62 3.95 4.80
C LEU A 257 -20.12 3.54 3.42
N PRO A 258 -20.54 4.25 2.35
CA PRO A 258 -20.03 3.97 1.02
C PRO A 258 -18.53 4.28 0.98
N ILE A 259 -17.75 3.30 0.53
CA ILE A 259 -16.30 3.45 0.33
C ILE A 259 -15.96 3.40 -1.15
N ASP A 260 -14.99 4.22 -1.52
CA ASP A 260 -14.60 4.46 -2.90
C ASP A 260 -13.09 4.32 -3.07
N VAL A 261 -12.62 3.08 -2.97
CA VAL A 261 -11.19 2.77 -2.87
C VAL A 261 -10.79 1.82 -3.99
N ALA A 262 -9.59 2.02 -4.54
CA ALA A 262 -9.02 1.09 -5.50
C ALA A 262 -7.63 0.65 -5.02
N GLY A 263 -7.30 -0.61 -5.31
CA GLY A 263 -6.01 -1.19 -5.00
C GLY A 263 -5.58 -2.18 -6.06
N THR A 264 -4.53 -2.94 -5.77
CA THR A 264 -4.30 -4.18 -6.52
C THR A 264 -5.41 -5.18 -6.17
N ALA A 265 -5.67 -6.15 -7.05
CA ALA A 265 -6.65 -7.20 -6.77
C ALA A 265 -6.37 -7.92 -5.44
N PHE A 266 -5.08 -8.07 -5.09
CA PHE A 266 -4.66 -8.63 -3.80
C PHE A 266 -5.04 -7.71 -2.62
N GLN A 267 -4.80 -6.40 -2.72
CA GLN A 267 -5.17 -5.43 -1.70
C GLN A 267 -6.69 -5.39 -1.49
N GLU A 268 -7.46 -5.33 -2.58
CA GLU A 268 -8.91 -5.32 -2.52
C GLU A 268 -9.47 -6.61 -1.89
N ALA A 269 -8.89 -7.77 -2.22
CA ALA A 269 -9.25 -9.04 -1.58
C ALA A 269 -8.98 -9.01 -0.07
N VAL A 270 -7.80 -8.52 0.35
CA VAL A 270 -7.48 -8.34 1.78
C VAL A 270 -8.48 -7.40 2.43
N TRP A 271 -8.71 -6.20 1.90
CA TRP A 271 -9.63 -5.22 2.49
C TRP A 271 -11.07 -5.73 2.59
N ARG A 272 -11.52 -6.54 1.62
CA ARG A 272 -12.82 -7.23 1.70
C ARG A 272 -12.87 -8.19 2.87
N GLU A 273 -11.83 -9.01 3.09
CA GLU A 273 -11.77 -9.89 4.25
C GLU A 273 -11.68 -9.12 5.57
N LEU A 274 -10.98 -7.98 5.60
CA LEU A 274 -10.94 -7.12 6.78
C LEU A 274 -12.33 -6.64 7.17
N ARG A 275 -13.15 -6.19 6.21
CA ARG A 275 -14.52 -5.72 6.48
C ARG A 275 -15.45 -6.78 7.05
N LYS A 276 -15.12 -8.07 6.90
CA LYS A 276 -15.90 -9.17 7.48
C LYS A 276 -15.62 -9.39 8.97
N ILE A 277 -14.54 -8.82 9.52
CA ILE A 277 -14.20 -8.99 10.94
C ILE A 277 -15.15 -8.14 11.77
N PRO A 278 -16.02 -8.70 12.64
CA PRO A 278 -16.92 -7.93 13.48
C PRO A 278 -16.19 -7.04 14.50
N ALA A 279 -16.85 -5.99 14.99
CA ALA A 279 -16.33 -5.22 16.12
C ALA A 279 -16.21 -6.14 17.35
N GLY A 280 -15.10 -6.01 18.08
CA GLY A 280 -14.80 -6.84 19.25
C GLY A 280 -14.10 -8.16 18.92
N GLU A 281 -14.00 -8.52 17.64
CA GLU A 281 -13.26 -9.69 17.19
C GLU A 281 -11.92 -9.31 16.57
N THR A 282 -10.97 -10.25 16.63
CA THR A 282 -9.69 -10.14 15.93
C THR A 282 -9.47 -11.34 15.02
N ARG A 283 -8.61 -11.15 14.01
CA ARG A 283 -8.08 -12.22 13.16
C ARG A 283 -6.57 -12.08 13.07
N SER A 284 -5.86 -13.17 12.82
CA SER A 284 -4.43 -13.11 12.55
C SER A 284 -4.16 -12.80 11.08
N TYR A 285 -2.95 -12.29 10.78
CA TYR A 285 -2.51 -12.14 9.39
C TYR A 285 -2.54 -13.47 8.61
N ALA A 286 -2.34 -14.60 9.30
CA ALA A 286 -2.41 -15.93 8.70
C ALA A 286 -3.85 -16.33 8.37
N ASP A 287 -4.82 -15.98 9.22
CA ASP A 287 -6.24 -16.24 8.97
C ASP A 287 -6.72 -15.49 7.72
N ILE A 288 -6.32 -14.22 7.60
CA ILE A 288 -6.65 -13.42 6.41
C ILE A 288 -5.96 -14.00 5.16
N ALA A 289 -4.70 -14.42 5.26
CA ALA A 289 -3.98 -15.06 4.15
C ALA A 289 -4.68 -16.36 3.69
N ALA A 290 -5.14 -17.19 4.64
CA ALA A 290 -5.91 -18.38 4.34
C ALA A 290 -7.27 -18.05 3.71
N ALA A 291 -7.99 -17.05 4.23
CA ALA A 291 -9.30 -16.64 3.74
C ALA A 291 -9.27 -16.12 2.30
N ILE A 292 -8.20 -15.42 1.90
CA ILE A 292 -8.02 -14.97 0.51
C ILE A 292 -7.46 -16.07 -0.44
N GLY A 293 -7.26 -17.28 0.06
CA GLY A 293 -6.81 -18.43 -0.74
C GLY A 293 -5.29 -18.52 -0.96
N ASP A 294 -4.48 -17.76 -0.22
CA ASP A 294 -3.01 -17.86 -0.25
C ASP A 294 -2.43 -17.91 1.17
N PRO A 295 -2.44 -19.08 1.84
CA PRO A 295 -1.94 -19.24 3.21
C PRO A 295 -0.46 -18.83 3.41
N LYS A 296 0.33 -18.72 2.32
CA LYS A 296 1.74 -18.32 2.39
C LYS A 296 1.93 -16.81 2.31
N ALA A 297 0.87 -16.06 2.01
CA ALA A 297 0.91 -14.61 1.80
C ALA A 297 0.85 -13.77 3.09
N THR A 298 1.06 -14.32 4.28
CA THR A 298 0.97 -13.61 5.58
C THR A 298 1.70 -12.26 5.62
N ARG A 299 2.92 -12.20 5.05
CA ARG A 299 3.68 -10.94 4.98
C ARG A 299 3.08 -9.94 4.00
N ALA A 300 2.60 -10.41 2.85
CA ALA A 300 1.95 -9.57 1.85
C ALA A 300 0.62 -9.02 2.37
N VAL A 301 -0.15 -9.83 3.12
CA VAL A 301 -1.34 -9.38 3.85
C VAL A 301 -0.97 -8.26 4.83
N GLY A 302 0.13 -8.39 5.58
CA GLY A 302 0.62 -7.31 6.45
C GLY A 302 0.86 -5.99 5.71
N THR A 303 1.46 -6.04 4.53
CA THR A 303 1.67 -4.86 3.66
C THR A 303 0.34 -4.29 3.16
N ALA A 304 -0.59 -5.14 2.69
CA ALA A 304 -1.91 -4.70 2.22
C ALA A 304 -2.76 -4.10 3.34
N ASN A 305 -2.72 -4.69 4.55
CA ASN A 305 -3.36 -4.18 5.76
C ASN A 305 -2.84 -2.77 6.12
N GLY A 306 -1.51 -2.56 6.03
CA GLY A 306 -0.89 -1.25 6.25
C GLY A 306 -1.12 -0.23 5.13
N SER A 307 -1.53 -0.67 3.94
CA SER A 307 -1.80 0.19 2.79
C SER A 307 -3.28 0.60 2.69
N ASN A 308 -4.09 0.28 3.71
CA ASN A 308 -5.49 0.61 3.75
C ASN A 308 -5.72 2.15 3.62
N PRO A 309 -6.45 2.61 2.58
CA PRO A 309 -6.71 4.04 2.38
C PRO A 309 -7.83 4.60 3.26
N VAL A 310 -8.65 3.75 3.87
CA VAL A 310 -9.82 4.13 4.68
C VAL A 310 -9.78 3.42 6.04
N ALA A 311 -8.88 3.88 6.92
CA ALA A 311 -8.75 3.35 8.27
C ALA A 311 -10.10 3.35 9.01
N ILE A 312 -10.30 2.44 9.96
CA ILE A 312 -11.54 2.27 10.74
C ILE A 312 -12.69 1.65 9.92
N LEU A 313 -13.05 2.22 8.77
CA LEU A 313 -14.09 1.67 7.89
C LEU A 313 -13.67 0.34 7.23
N VAL A 314 -12.41 0.25 6.81
CA VAL A 314 -11.73 -1.03 6.61
C VAL A 314 -10.94 -1.29 7.89
N PRO A 315 -11.35 -2.25 8.74
CA PRO A 315 -10.89 -2.34 10.13
C PRO A 315 -9.54 -3.05 10.26
N CYS A 316 -8.50 -2.47 9.68
CA CYS A 316 -7.13 -3.01 9.69
C CYS A 316 -6.48 -3.09 11.08
N HIS A 317 -7.08 -2.42 12.09
CA HIS A 317 -6.70 -2.54 13.50
C HIS A 317 -7.13 -3.86 14.14
N ARG A 318 -8.14 -4.56 13.59
CA ARG A 318 -8.61 -5.87 14.08
C ARG A 318 -7.69 -7.04 13.72
N VAL A 319 -6.63 -6.79 12.94
CA VAL A 319 -5.65 -7.82 12.58
C VAL A 319 -4.45 -7.82 13.51
N ILE A 320 -4.18 -8.95 14.16
CA ILE A 320 -3.07 -9.13 15.12
C ILE A 320 -2.13 -10.26 14.68
N ARG A 321 -1.05 -10.48 15.43
CA ARG A 321 -0.17 -11.64 15.18
C ARG A 321 -0.84 -12.92 15.67
N SER A 322 -0.46 -14.06 15.09
CA SER A 322 -1.00 -15.37 15.49
C SER A 322 -0.66 -15.78 16.92
N ASP A 323 0.35 -15.14 17.54
CA ASP A 323 0.68 -15.32 18.97
C ASP A 323 -0.22 -14.49 19.92
N GLY A 324 -1.19 -13.76 19.36
CA GLY A 324 -2.09 -12.88 20.11
C GLY A 324 -1.53 -11.48 20.39
N THR A 325 -0.29 -11.19 20.02
CA THR A 325 0.34 -9.87 20.23
C THR A 325 0.00 -8.88 19.13
N LEU A 326 0.13 -7.58 19.43
CA LEU A 326 -0.14 -6.52 18.47
C LEU A 326 0.94 -6.44 17.37
N GLY A 327 0.54 -6.77 16.13
CA GLY A 327 1.30 -6.40 14.93
C GLY A 327 1.31 -4.90 14.69
N GLY A 328 2.21 -4.44 13.81
CA GLY A 328 2.31 -3.02 13.42
C GLY A 328 0.98 -2.44 12.92
N TYR A 329 0.85 -1.11 13.02
CA TYR A 329 -0.32 -0.37 12.57
C TYR A 329 0.11 0.93 11.91
N ALA A 330 -0.46 1.26 10.75
CA ALA A 330 -0.10 2.46 10.00
C ALA A 330 -0.33 3.74 10.81
N GLY A 331 -1.42 3.80 11.59
CA GLY A 331 -1.71 4.90 12.51
C GLY A 331 -1.00 4.82 13.87
N GLY A 332 -0.05 3.89 14.07
CA GLY A 332 0.67 3.73 15.34
C GLY A 332 -0.03 2.84 16.38
N LEU A 333 0.77 2.13 17.18
CA LEU A 333 0.25 1.10 18.11
C LEU A 333 -0.68 1.66 19.20
N GLU A 334 -0.51 2.91 19.62
CA GLU A 334 -1.39 3.55 20.60
C GLU A 334 -2.83 3.64 20.08
N ARG A 335 -3.03 4.11 18.84
CA ARG A 335 -4.36 4.22 18.22
C ARG A 335 -5.00 2.85 18.05
N LYS A 336 -4.21 1.83 17.66
CA LYS A 336 -4.68 0.44 17.56
C LYS A 336 -5.18 -0.09 18.90
N ARG A 337 -4.48 0.17 20.00
CA ARG A 337 -4.93 -0.20 21.35
C ARG A 337 -6.24 0.48 21.73
N LYS A 338 -6.35 1.79 21.50
CA LYS A 338 -7.58 2.56 21.79
C LYS A 338 -8.78 2.00 21.02
N LEU A 339 -8.60 1.71 19.72
CA LEU A 339 -9.64 1.13 18.88
C LEU A 339 -10.06 -0.27 19.36
N LEU A 340 -9.11 -1.17 19.61
CA LEU A 340 -9.42 -2.52 20.11
C LEU A 340 -10.09 -2.48 21.48
N ALA A 341 -9.64 -1.60 22.38
CA ALA A 341 -10.25 -1.41 23.70
C ALA A 341 -11.69 -0.88 23.60
N ALA A 342 -11.94 0.12 22.75
CA ALA A 342 -13.29 0.66 22.52
C ALA A 342 -14.25 -0.39 21.96
N GLU A 343 -13.72 -1.37 21.22
CA GLU A 343 -14.48 -2.49 20.69
C GLU A 343 -14.62 -3.67 21.68
N GLY A 344 -13.94 -3.65 22.83
CA GLY A 344 -13.90 -4.78 23.76
C GLY A 344 -13.09 -5.98 23.26
N ALA A 345 -12.23 -5.79 22.26
CA ALA A 345 -11.39 -6.84 21.70
C ALA A 345 -10.15 -7.12 22.57
N GLY A 346 -9.85 -8.40 22.83
CA GLY A 346 -8.67 -8.81 23.59
C GLY A 346 -7.38 -8.93 22.76
N TRP A 347 -6.23 -8.64 23.36
CA TRP A 347 -4.89 -8.92 22.82
C TRP A 347 -3.89 -9.21 23.95
N LYS A 348 -2.73 -9.80 23.62
CA LYS A 348 -1.60 -9.99 24.54
C LYS A 348 -0.58 -8.86 24.40
N GLU A 349 -0.09 -8.31 25.51
CA GLU A 349 1.00 -7.34 25.49
C GLU A 349 2.36 -8.04 25.28
N GLN A 350 3.27 -7.35 24.60
CA GLN A 350 4.60 -7.89 24.31
C GLN A 350 5.45 -7.84 25.59
N GLY A 351 5.72 -9.00 26.19
CA GLY A 351 6.53 -9.13 27.41
C GLY A 351 5.79 -9.62 28.65
N SER A 352 4.50 -9.96 28.58
CA SER A 352 3.86 -10.75 29.63
C SER A 352 4.33 -12.21 29.51
N LEU A 353 5.46 -12.53 30.14
CA LEU A 353 5.64 -13.89 30.63
C LEU A 353 4.54 -14.12 31.66
N ASP A 354 3.72 -15.14 31.45
CA ASP A 354 2.80 -15.64 32.47
C ASP A 354 3.63 -15.88 33.75
N LEU A 355 3.34 -15.12 34.80
CA LEU A 355 3.77 -15.40 36.17
C LEU A 355 2.72 -16.30 36.84
#